data_AF-A0A1M3CHA9-F1
#
_entry.id   AF-A0A1M3CHA9-F1
#
_cell.length_a   1.000
_cell.length_b   1.000
_cell.length_c   1.000
_cell.angle_alpha   90.00
_cell.angle_beta   90.00
_cell.angle_gamma   90.00
#
_symmetry.space_group_name_H-M   'P 1'
#
loop_
_entity.id
_entity.type
_entity.pdbx_description
1 polymer ?
#
loop_
_entity_poly.entity_id
_entity_poly.type
_entity_poly.pdbx_seq_one_letter_code
_entity_poly.pdbx_strand_id
1 'polypeptide(L)'
;MYQKFLAAFCGSKAARDPDANLSIKLCSGRLKILADATREPELRLNSITITLPDVNLQAQLLNDTGVHFQIAKNALIVPREEAFGLDLRFEHDVAFP
;
A
#
# COMPACT_ATOMS: atom_id res chain seq x y z
N MET A 1 7.30 -12.44 -10.58
CA MET A 1 5.96 -13.08 -10.48
C MET A 1 4.91 -12.12 -9.90
N TYR A 2 5.19 -11.49 -8.76
CA TYR A 2 4.29 -10.56 -8.07
C TYR A 2 3.86 -9.32 -8.91
N GLN A 3 4.73 -8.74 -9.75
CA GLN A 3 4.35 -7.57 -10.59
C GLN A 3 3.21 -7.87 -11.57
N LYS A 4 3.20 -9.08 -12.18
CA LYS A 4 2.13 -9.49 -13.08
C LYS A 4 0.82 -9.72 -12.32
N PHE A 5 0.91 -10.35 -11.15
CA PHE A 5 -0.23 -10.53 -10.25
C PHE A 5 -0.83 -9.19 -9.82
N LEU A 6 -0.01 -8.27 -9.32
CA LEU A 6 -0.47 -6.96 -8.86
C LEU A 6 -1.02 -6.12 -10.00
N ALA A 7 -0.41 -6.16 -11.19
CA ALA A 7 -0.94 -5.45 -12.35
C ALA A 7 -2.32 -5.99 -12.78
N ALA A 8 -2.51 -7.31 -12.71
CA ALA A 8 -3.80 -7.94 -12.98
C ALA A 8 -4.83 -7.62 -11.90
N PHE A 9 -4.45 -7.72 -10.62
CA PHE A 9 -5.30 -7.44 -9.46
C PHE A 9 -5.77 -5.99 -9.43
N CYS A 10 -4.89 -5.04 -9.70
CA CYS A 10 -5.19 -3.61 -9.71
C CYS A 10 -5.76 -3.11 -11.05
N GLY A 11 -5.85 -3.96 -12.07
CA GLY A 11 -6.31 -3.59 -13.42
C GLY A 11 -5.44 -2.56 -14.14
N SER A 12 -4.22 -2.30 -13.64
CA SER A 12 -3.33 -1.24 -14.10
C SER A 12 -1.88 -1.70 -14.13
N LYS A 13 -1.12 -1.26 -15.14
CA LYS A 13 0.31 -1.58 -15.22
C LYS A 13 1.08 -0.89 -14.10
N ALA A 14 2.02 -1.62 -13.52
CA ALA A 14 2.99 -1.05 -12.60
C ALA A 14 3.96 -0.11 -13.31
N ALA A 15 4.18 1.06 -12.73
CA ALA A 15 5.25 1.99 -13.06
C ALA A 15 6.35 1.88 -12.01
N ARG A 16 7.62 1.99 -12.43
CA ARG A 16 8.70 2.24 -11.47
C ARG A 16 8.75 3.73 -11.18
N ASP A 17 8.86 4.09 -9.91
CA ASP A 17 9.10 5.47 -9.50
C ASP A 17 10.62 5.80 -9.53
N PRO A 18 11.00 7.08 -9.34
CA PRO A 18 12.39 7.52 -9.35
C PRO A 18 13.28 6.84 -8.29
N ASP A 19 12.67 6.39 -7.19
CA ASP A 19 13.33 5.72 -6.06
C ASP A 19 13.37 4.20 -6.22
N ALA A 20 13.15 3.70 -7.44
CA ALA A 20 13.10 2.29 -7.82
C ALA A 20 11.97 1.48 -7.14
N ASN A 21 10.99 2.14 -6.53
CA ASN A 21 9.81 1.52 -5.95
C ASN A 21 8.76 1.22 -7.02
N LEU A 22 7.90 0.25 -6.75
CA LEU A 22 6.80 -0.09 -7.66
C LEU A 22 5.57 0.74 -7.28
N SER A 23 4.98 1.43 -8.25
CA SER A 23 3.75 2.19 -8.09
C SER A 23 2.70 1.75 -9.10
N ILE A 24 1.50 1.41 -8.63
CA ILE A 24 0.37 1.00 -9.46
C ILE A 24 -0.81 1.93 -9.19
N LYS A 25 -1.42 2.47 -10.25
CA LYS A 25 -2.63 3.30 -10.12
C LYS A 25 -3.82 2.40 -9.76
N LEU A 26 -4.62 2.84 -8.79
CA LEU A 26 -5.91 2.24 -8.43
C LEU A 26 -7.04 3.16 -8.91
N CYS A 27 -8.28 2.65 -8.96
CA CYS A 27 -9.44 3.43 -9.39
C CYS A 27 -9.61 4.75 -8.63
N SER A 28 -9.39 4.73 -7.31
CA SER A 28 -9.48 5.88 -6.41
C SER A 28 -8.15 6.11 -5.68
N GLY A 29 -7.01 5.80 -6.28
CA GLY A 29 -5.79 5.83 -5.50
C GLY A 29 -4.51 5.37 -6.16
N ARG A 30 -3.54 5.02 -5.32
CA ARG A 30 -2.25 4.49 -5.75
C ARG A 30 -1.70 3.50 -4.75
N LEU A 31 -1.28 2.34 -5.26
CA LEU A 31 -0.53 1.33 -4.54
C LEU A 31 0.96 1.58 -4.74
N LYS A 32 1.70 1.96 -3.69
CA LYS A 32 3.16 2.00 -3.69
C LYS A 32 3.70 0.81 -2.93
N ILE A 33 4.76 0.22 -3.45
CA ILE A 33 5.38 -0.97 -2.89
C ILE A 33 6.87 -0.68 -2.72
N LEU A 34 7.31 -0.75 -1.48
CA LEU A 34 8.69 -0.54 -1.08
C LEU A 34 9.40 -1.89 -1.02
N ALA A 35 10.47 -2.03 -1.80
CA ALA A 35 11.34 -3.20 -1.75
C ALA A 35 12.22 -3.13 -0.50
N ASP A 36 12.49 -4.28 0.13
CA ASP A 36 13.56 -4.38 1.11
C ASP A 36 14.91 -3.98 0.48
N ALA A 37 15.77 -3.30 1.26
CA ALA A 37 17.08 -2.85 0.80
C ALA A 37 18.07 -4.01 0.58
N THR A 38 17.65 -5.24 0.88
CA THR A 38 18.40 -6.45 0.62
C THR A 38 18.47 -6.70 -0.90
N ARG A 39 19.69 -6.79 -1.45
CA ARG A 39 19.98 -7.09 -2.87
C ARG A 39 19.60 -8.53 -3.26
N GLU A 40 18.60 -9.11 -2.62
CA GLU A 40 18.09 -10.43 -2.92
C GLU A 40 17.32 -10.40 -4.26
N PRO A 41 17.43 -11.45 -5.09
CA PRO A 41 16.76 -11.50 -6.39
C PRO A 41 15.23 -11.56 -6.29
N GLU A 42 14.69 -11.90 -5.11
CA GLU A 42 13.27 -11.90 -4.81
C GLU A 42 12.93 -10.71 -3.91
N LEU A 43 12.10 -9.80 -4.42
CA LEU A 43 11.62 -8.65 -3.66
C LEU A 43 10.89 -9.14 -2.39
N ARG A 44 11.51 -8.94 -1.22
CA ARG A 44 10.78 -8.92 0.05
C ARG A 44 10.08 -7.58 0.14
N LEU A 45 8.76 -7.60 0.15
CA LEU A 45 7.96 -6.40 0.26
C LEU A 45 7.87 -6.05 1.73
N ASN A 46 8.45 -4.93 2.14
CA ASN A 46 8.43 -4.54 3.56
C ASN A 46 7.21 -3.67 3.88
N SER A 47 6.72 -2.93 2.89
CA SER A 47 5.56 -2.06 3.08
C SER A 47 4.79 -1.81 1.79
N ILE A 48 3.48 -1.73 1.94
CA ILE A 48 2.52 -1.38 0.90
C ILE A 48 1.78 -0.13 1.35
N THR A 49 1.81 0.93 0.54
CA THR A 49 1.07 2.16 0.79
C THR A 49 -0.06 2.34 -0.22
N ILE A 50 -1.27 2.61 0.23
CA ILE A 50 -2.47 2.83 -0.57
C ILE A 50 -2.94 4.27 -0.36
N THR A 51 -2.78 5.11 -1.36
CA THR A 51 -3.33 6.47 -1.31
C THR A 51 -4.83 6.44 -1.64
N LEU A 52 -5.67 7.10 -0.85
CA LEU A 52 -7.15 7.12 -0.95
C LEU A 52 -7.71 8.55 -0.81
N PRO A 53 -8.87 8.85 -1.44
CA PRO A 53 -9.53 10.15 -1.32
C PRO A 53 -10.16 10.37 0.05
N ASP A 54 -10.58 9.31 0.74
CA ASP A 54 -11.15 9.42 2.09
C ASP A 54 -10.59 8.31 2.97
N VAL A 55 -9.70 8.71 3.88
CA VAL A 55 -9.08 7.81 4.84
C VAL A 55 -10.03 7.49 6.01
N ASN A 56 -11.00 8.36 6.32
CA ASN A 56 -11.95 8.13 7.40
C ASN A 56 -12.94 7.01 7.04
N LEU A 57 -13.39 6.96 5.79
CA LEU A 57 -14.18 5.86 5.28
C LEU A 57 -13.43 4.52 5.41
N GLN A 58 -12.13 4.51 5.09
CA GLN A 58 -11.32 3.31 5.23
C GLN A 58 -11.15 2.90 6.70
N ALA A 59 -11.00 3.85 7.62
CA ALA A 59 -10.92 3.57 9.06
C ALA A 59 -12.19 2.88 9.58
N GLN A 60 -13.37 3.31 9.13
CA GLN A 60 -14.64 2.67 9.49
C GLN A 60 -14.68 1.22 9.01
N LEU A 61 -14.32 0.96 7.75
CA LEU A 61 -14.29 -0.40 7.20
C LEU A 61 -13.31 -1.31 7.95
N LEU A 62 -12.14 -0.81 8.33
CA LEU A 62 -11.17 -1.57 9.12
C LEU A 62 -11.71 -1.90 10.51
N ASN A 63 -12.37 -0.94 11.18
CA ASN A 63 -13.01 -1.17 12.47
C ASN A 63 -14.13 -2.21 12.37
N ASP A 64 -15.01 -2.09 11.38
CA ASP A 64 -16.15 -3.01 11.18
C ASP A 64 -15.71 -4.45 10.90
N THR A 65 -14.51 -4.62 10.32
CA THR A 65 -13.90 -5.92 10.05
C THR A 65 -12.98 -6.42 11.17
N GLY A 66 -12.84 -5.66 12.26
CA GLY A 66 -12.02 -6.03 13.42
C GLY A 66 -10.51 -5.98 13.15
N VAL A 67 -10.08 -5.29 12.10
CA VAL A 67 -8.66 -5.15 11.76
C VAL A 67 -8.02 -4.08 12.65
N HIS A 68 -6.93 -4.43 13.33
CA HIS A 68 -6.17 -3.48 14.13
C HIS A 68 -5.34 -2.54 13.24
N PHE A 69 -5.44 -1.24 13.51
CA PHE A 69 -4.64 -0.22 12.85
C PHE A 69 -4.25 0.90 13.82
N GLN A 70 -3.25 1.68 13.42
CA GLN A 70 -2.76 2.88 14.09
C GLN A 70 -3.14 4.09 13.25
N ILE A 71 -3.52 5.18 13.91
CA ILE A 71 -3.82 6.45 13.25
C ILE A 71 -2.57 7.33 13.29
N ALA A 72 -2.15 7.80 12.12
CA ALA A 72 -1.14 8.83 11.94
C ALA A 72 -1.78 10.06 11.27
N LYS A 73 -1.08 11.21 11.30
CA LYS A 73 -1.64 12.53 10.97
C LYS A 73 -2.51 12.56 9.69
N ASN A 74 -2.08 11.89 8.62
CA ASN A 74 -2.82 11.77 7.35
C ASN A 74 -2.88 10.31 6.85
N ALA A 75 -2.78 9.33 7.76
CA ALA A 75 -2.62 7.94 7.36
C ALA A 75 -3.18 6.96 8.39
N LEU A 76 -3.55 5.76 7.92
CA LEU A 76 -3.81 4.59 8.76
C LEU A 76 -2.69 3.59 8.53
N ILE A 77 -2.18 2.98 9.58
CA ILE A 77 -1.11 1.99 9.50
C ILE A 77 -1.63 0.70 10.11
N VAL A 78 -1.83 -0.31 9.28
CA VAL A 78 -2.01 -1.69 9.72
C VAL A 78 -0.60 -2.28 9.86
N PRO A 79 -0.11 -2.47 11.09
CA PRO A 79 1.25 -2.96 11.32
C PRO A 79 1.36 -4.40 10.80
N ARG A 80 2.57 -4.81 10.45
CA ARG A 80 2.87 -6.18 10.05
C ARG A 80 2.35 -7.18 11.07
N GLU A 81 1.59 -8.14 10.61
CA GLU A 81 1.43 -9.38 11.35
C GLU A 81 2.74 -10.16 11.31
N GLU A 82 3.13 -10.75 12.44
CA GLU A 82 4.38 -11.54 12.57
C GLU A 82 4.46 -12.67 11.52
N ALA A 83 3.31 -13.18 11.06
CA ALA A 83 3.23 -14.24 10.07
C ALA A 83 3.58 -13.80 8.64
N PHE A 84 3.39 -12.52 8.29
CA PHE A 84 3.52 -12.04 6.90
C PHE A 84 4.59 -10.96 6.71
N GLY A 85 5.04 -10.30 7.78
CA GLY A 85 6.18 -9.37 7.75
C GLY A 85 5.98 -8.10 6.91
N LEU A 86 4.72 -7.78 6.56
CA LEU A 86 4.32 -6.74 5.61
C LEU A 86 3.53 -5.62 6.30
N ASP A 87 4.02 -4.40 6.29
CA ASP A 87 3.28 -3.24 6.80
C ASP A 87 2.31 -2.70 5.72
N LEU A 88 1.05 -2.49 6.07
CA LEU A 88 0.04 -1.89 5.20
C LEU A 88 -0.26 -0.46 5.67
N ARG A 89 -0.12 0.52 4.78
CA ARG A 89 -0.35 1.94 5.09
C ARG A 89 -1.39 2.50 4.13
N PHE A 90 -2.34 3.26 4.64
CA PHE A 90 -3.30 4.02 3.86
C PHE A 90 -2.98 5.50 4.03
N GLU A 91 -2.87 6.27 2.96
CA GLU A 91 -2.57 7.71 3.02
C GLU A 91 -3.66 8.50 2.32
N HIS A 92 -3.93 9.72 2.79
CA HIS A 92 -4.84 10.61 2.09
C HIS A 92 -4.14 11.23 0.86
N ASP A 93 -4.82 11.23 -0.29
CA ASP A 93 -4.31 11.87 -1.50
C ASP A 93 -4.45 13.40 -1.40
N VAL A 94 -3.33 14.10 -1.13
CA VAL A 94 -3.29 15.57 -1.12
C VAL A 94 -3.28 16.19 -2.54
N ALA A 95 -3.23 15.38 -3.60
CA ALA A 95 -3.13 15.86 -4.98
C ALA A 95 -4.48 16.10 -5.69
N PHE A 96 -5.61 15.85 -5.06
CA PHE A 96 -6.93 16.13 -5.62
C PHE A 96 -7.77 16.96 -4.63
N PRO A 97 -8.06 18.25 -4.94
CA PRO A 97 -9.02 19.05 -4.19
C PRO A 97 -10.47 18.58 -4.38
#